data_AF-A0A4Q3VHW4-F1
#
_entry.id   AF-A0A4Q3VHW4-F1
#
_cell.length_a   1.000
_cell.length_b   1.000
_cell.length_c   1.000
_cell.angle_alpha   90.00
_cell.angle_beta   90.00
_cell.angle_gamma   90.00
#
_symmetry.space_group_name_H-M   'P 1'
#
loop_
_entity.id
_entity.type
_entity.pdbx_description
1 polymer ?
#
loop_
_entity_poly.entity_id
_entity_poly.type
_entity_poly.pdbx_seq_one_letter_code
_entity_poly.pdbx_strand_id
1 'polypeptide(L)'
;MNKPLLLLILPLVALALGCGESTPPLPTAANDPHIKALVADANLFLDEVEAQPPAQRRAFLQQNQGRVASMPLVQPEIRARLNRLLEGTAPASPRS
;
A
#
# COMPACT_ATOMS: atom_id res chain seq x y z
N MET A 1 11.47 -2.56 55.95
CA MET A 1 11.88 -1.27 55.36
C MET A 1 12.78 -1.58 54.16
N ASN A 2 12.20 -1.63 52.96
CA ASN A 2 12.93 -1.89 51.73
C ASN A 2 13.12 -0.60 50.96
N LYS A 3 14.36 -0.27 50.61
CA LYS A 3 14.64 0.58 49.45
C LYS A 3 15.99 0.20 48.83
N PRO A 4 16.01 -0.25 47.56
CA PRO A 4 17.21 -0.60 46.82
C PRO A 4 17.87 0.66 46.24
N LEU A 5 19.20 0.64 46.19
CA LEU A 5 20.02 1.64 45.51
C LEU A 5 20.55 1.06 44.19
N LEU A 6 20.78 1.95 43.25
CA LEU A 6 21.50 1.84 41.96
C LEU A 6 20.58 1.64 40.74
N LEU A 7 20.08 2.73 40.15
CA LEU A 7 20.76 3.61 39.18
C LEU A 7 21.33 2.84 37.99
N LEU A 8 20.49 2.64 36.97
CA LEU A 8 20.92 2.48 35.59
C LEU A 8 20.38 3.66 34.78
N ILE A 9 21.34 4.34 34.17
CA ILE A 9 21.29 5.61 33.48
C ILE A 9 20.73 5.37 32.08
N LEU A 10 19.74 6.15 31.65
CA LEU A 10 19.42 6.35 30.24
C LEU A 10 19.04 7.82 30.01
N PRO A 11 19.74 8.55 29.13
CA PRO A 11 19.64 9.99 29.05
C PRO A 11 18.58 10.45 28.03
N LEU A 12 18.12 11.67 28.29
CA LEU A 12 17.70 12.66 27.30
C LEU A 12 16.38 12.40 26.54
N VAL A 13 15.28 12.83 27.16
CA VAL A 13 14.19 13.48 26.41
C VAL A 13 14.21 14.96 26.82
N ALA A 14 15.13 15.71 26.22
CA ALA A 14 15.13 17.15 26.31
C ALA A 14 14.21 17.71 25.23
N LEU A 15 13.09 18.27 25.70
CA LEU A 15 12.27 19.23 24.98
C LEU A 15 13.13 20.26 24.24
N ALA A 16 12.87 20.45 22.95
CA ALA A 16 13.13 21.72 22.29
C ALA A 16 11.82 22.22 21.70
N LEU A 17 11.25 23.22 22.38
CA LEU A 17 10.25 24.13 21.83
C LEU A 17 10.83 24.82 20.60
N GLY A 18 10.10 24.76 19.50
CA GLY A 18 10.31 25.60 18.33
C GLY A 18 8.99 25.79 17.60
N CYS A 19 8.24 26.84 17.95
CA CYS A 19 7.28 27.44 17.03
C CYS A 19 8.09 28.08 15.90
N GLY A 20 8.37 27.31 14.87
CA GLY A 20 8.91 27.75 13.60
C GLY A 20 8.09 27.07 12.54
N GLU A 21 7.35 27.88 11.80
CA GLU A 21 6.74 27.51 10.54
C GLU A 21 7.78 26.79 9.67
N SER A 22 7.68 25.47 9.63
CA SER A 22 8.46 24.59 8.78
C SER A 22 7.59 23.37 8.61
N THR A 23 6.66 23.49 7.67
CA THR A 23 5.96 22.37 7.07
C THR A 23 6.97 21.23 6.95
N PRO A 24 6.79 20.09 7.64
CA PRO A 24 7.65 18.96 7.36
C PRO A 24 7.55 18.73 5.85
N PRO A 25 8.67 18.50 5.12
CA PRO A 25 8.53 18.03 3.76
C PRO A 25 7.59 16.84 3.87
N LEU A 26 6.43 16.89 3.18
CA LEU A 26 5.51 15.77 3.17
C LEU A 26 6.40 14.55 2.95
N PRO A 27 6.45 13.59 3.89
CA PRO A 27 7.25 12.40 3.68
C PRO A 27 6.81 11.90 2.32
N THR A 28 7.71 11.95 1.33
CA THR A 28 7.39 11.59 -0.04
C THR A 28 6.85 10.18 0.07
N ALA A 29 5.53 10.04 -0.02
CA ALA A 29 4.79 8.85 0.41
C ALA A 29 5.30 7.59 -0.30
N ALA A 30 6.00 7.76 -1.42
CA ALA A 30 6.73 6.75 -2.16
C ALA A 30 7.79 5.94 -1.35
N ASN A 31 8.35 6.46 -0.26
CA ASN A 31 9.36 5.74 0.54
C ASN A 31 8.86 5.22 1.89
N ASP A 32 7.58 5.41 2.19
CA ASP A 32 7.01 4.94 3.44
C ASP A 32 6.91 3.41 3.46
N PRO A 33 7.42 2.73 4.51
CA PRO A 33 7.39 1.27 4.59
C PRO A 33 5.97 0.71 4.55
N HIS A 34 4.98 1.47 5.02
CA HIS A 34 3.57 1.08 4.92
C HIS A 34 3.10 1.07 3.46
N ILE A 35 3.46 2.10 2.68
CA ILE A 35 3.14 2.16 1.26
C ILE A 35 3.84 1.03 0.49
N LYS A 36 5.09 0.71 0.82
CA LYS A 36 5.80 -0.44 0.24
C LYS A 36 5.10 -1.77 0.53
N ALA A 37 4.62 -1.97 1.75
CA ALA A 37 3.86 -3.16 2.11
C ALA A 37 2.54 -3.25 1.34
N LEU A 38 1.80 -2.15 1.21
CA LEU A 38 0.57 -2.09 0.41
C LEU A 38 0.81 -2.36 -1.07
N VAL A 39 1.92 -1.88 -1.64
CA VAL A 39 2.30 -2.17 -3.02
C VAL A 39 2.67 -3.64 -3.21
N ALA A 40 3.38 -4.24 -2.25
CA ALA A 40 3.70 -5.66 -2.30
C ALA A 40 2.44 -6.52 -2.23
N ASP A 41 1.51 -6.22 -1.32
CA ASP A 41 0.23 -6.93 -1.20
C ASP A 41 -0.62 -6.77 -2.47
N ALA A 42 -0.71 -5.55 -3.02
CA ALA A 42 -1.42 -5.30 -4.26
C ALA A 42 -0.81 -6.08 -5.44
N ASN A 43 0.52 -6.18 -5.52
CA ASN A 43 1.17 -7.00 -6.54
C ASN A 43 0.82 -8.48 -6.40
N LEU A 44 0.91 -9.04 -5.18
CA LEU A 44 0.53 -10.42 -4.91
C LEU A 44 -0.91 -10.70 -5.32
N PHE A 45 -1.84 -9.80 -5.00
CA PHE A 45 -3.22 -9.97 -5.42
C PHE A 45 -3.39 -9.89 -6.94
N LEU A 46 -2.70 -8.98 -7.62
CA LEU A 46 -2.75 -8.88 -9.08
C LEU A 46 -2.16 -10.14 -9.75
N ASP A 47 -1.17 -10.79 -9.13
CA ASP A 47 -0.69 -12.12 -9.53
C ASP A 47 -1.79 -13.18 -9.38
N GLU A 48 -2.54 -13.19 -8.27
CA GLU A 48 -3.69 -14.09 -8.08
C GLU A 48 -4.77 -13.88 -9.15
N VAL A 49 -5.04 -12.61 -9.52
CA VAL A 49 -6.00 -12.24 -10.58
C VAL A 49 -5.50 -12.70 -11.95
N GLU A 50 -4.21 -12.56 -12.25
CA GLU A 50 -3.61 -12.98 -13.51
C GLU A 50 -3.60 -14.51 -13.67
N ALA A 51 -3.43 -15.23 -12.57
CA ALA A 51 -3.55 -16.69 -12.51
C ALA A 51 -4.98 -17.19 -12.79
N GLN A 52 -6.00 -16.34 -12.63
CA GLN A 52 -7.36 -16.70 -13.02
C GLN A 52 -7.54 -16.70 -14.54
N PRO A 53 -8.44 -17.54 -15.09
CA PRO A 53 -8.81 -17.49 -16.50
C PRO A 53 -9.27 -16.07 -16.91
N PRO A 54 -8.93 -15.57 -18.10
CA PRO A 54 -9.34 -14.24 -18.58
C PRO A 54 -10.85 -13.98 -18.43
N ALA A 55 -11.70 -14.97 -18.73
CA ALA A 55 -13.15 -14.81 -18.56
C ALA A 55 -13.59 -14.62 -17.09
N GLN A 56 -12.80 -15.04 -16.11
CA GLN A 56 -13.13 -15.04 -14.68
C GLN A 56 -12.45 -13.92 -13.89
N ARG A 57 -11.40 -13.27 -14.41
CA ARG A 57 -10.66 -12.26 -13.63
C ARG A 57 -11.55 -11.09 -13.19
N ARG A 58 -12.49 -10.66 -14.04
CA ARG A 58 -13.44 -9.59 -13.67
C ARG A 58 -14.36 -10.02 -12.53
N ALA A 59 -14.85 -11.26 -12.53
CA ALA A 59 -15.64 -11.80 -11.44
C ALA A 59 -14.81 -11.94 -10.16
N PHE A 60 -13.56 -12.37 -10.27
CA PHE A 60 -12.62 -12.48 -9.14
C PHE A 60 -12.31 -11.10 -8.52
N LEU A 61 -12.09 -10.08 -9.34
CA LEU A 61 -11.93 -8.69 -8.87
C LEU A 61 -13.21 -8.19 -8.18
N GLN A 62 -14.40 -8.53 -8.70
CA GLN A 62 -15.67 -8.17 -8.08
C GLN A 62 -15.92 -8.88 -6.74
N GLN A 63 -15.51 -10.14 -6.61
CA GLN A 63 -15.58 -10.89 -5.35
C GLN A 63 -14.62 -10.33 -4.30
N ASN A 64 -13.50 -9.76 -4.75
CA ASN A 64 -12.44 -9.21 -3.90
C ASN A 64 -12.43 -7.67 -3.86
N GLN A 65 -13.59 -7.02 -4.00
CA GLN A 65 -13.70 -5.55 -4.02
C GLN A 65 -13.06 -4.87 -2.80
N GLY A 66 -13.10 -5.49 -1.62
CA GLY A 66 -12.42 -4.95 -0.43
C GLY A 66 -10.90 -4.88 -0.57
N ARG A 67 -10.29 -5.87 -1.24
CA ARG A 67 -8.84 -5.87 -1.53
C ARG A 67 -8.52 -4.84 -2.60
N VAL A 68 -9.36 -4.73 -3.64
CA VAL A 68 -9.22 -3.71 -4.68
C VAL A 68 -9.33 -2.28 -4.10
N ALA A 69 -10.26 -2.05 -3.18
CA ALA A 69 -10.43 -0.76 -2.51
C ALA A 69 -9.22 -0.37 -1.63
N SER A 70 -8.50 -1.37 -1.12
CA SER A 70 -7.31 -1.19 -0.28
C SER A 70 -6.02 -1.01 -1.07
N MET A 71 -6.06 -1.17 -2.40
CA MET A 71 -4.87 -1.02 -3.23
C MET A 71 -4.39 0.43 -3.29
N PRO A 72 -3.06 0.65 -3.31
CA PRO A 72 -2.50 1.97 -3.51
C PRO A 72 -2.59 2.36 -4.99
N LEU A 73 -3.79 2.66 -5.49
CA LEU A 73 -4.04 3.06 -6.90
C LEU A 73 -3.38 4.41 -7.28
N VAL A 74 -2.88 5.15 -6.28
CA VAL A 74 -1.99 6.29 -6.46
C VAL A 74 -0.66 5.89 -7.11
N GLN A 75 -0.25 4.63 -6.95
CA GLN A 75 0.93 4.07 -7.58
C GLN A 75 0.59 3.71 -9.03
N PRO A 76 1.23 4.37 -10.02
CA PRO A 76 0.87 4.23 -11.42
C PRO A 76 1.07 2.80 -11.94
N GLU A 77 2.03 2.06 -11.40
CA GLU A 77 2.30 0.65 -11.73
C GLU A 77 1.13 -0.28 -11.38
N ILE A 78 0.57 -0.16 -10.17
CA ILE A 78 -0.58 -0.96 -9.71
C ILE A 78 -1.81 -0.64 -10.56
N ARG A 79 -2.05 0.65 -10.81
CA ARG A 79 -3.15 1.10 -11.66
C ARG A 79 -3.03 0.60 -13.10
N ALA A 80 -1.84 0.69 -13.70
CA ALA A 80 -1.60 0.22 -15.05
C ALA A 80 -1.78 -1.31 -15.16
N ARG A 81 -1.34 -2.05 -14.16
CA ARG A 81 -1.47 -3.51 -14.12
C ARG A 81 -2.92 -3.96 -13.95
N LEU A 82 -3.67 -3.32 -13.05
CA LEU A 82 -5.11 -3.53 -12.92
C LEU A 82 -5.86 -3.24 -14.23
N ASN A 83 -5.56 -2.12 -14.89
CA ASN A 83 -6.17 -1.78 -16.18
C ASN A 83 -5.88 -2.83 -17.25
N ARG A 84 -4.63 -3.31 -17.38
CA ARG A 84 -4.29 -4.38 -18.34
C ARG A 84 -5.09 -5.66 -18.08
N LEU A 85 -5.31 -6.03 -16.83
CA LEU A 85 -6.14 -7.19 -16.48
C LEU A 85 -7.61 -6.96 -16.86
N LEU A 86 -8.14 -5.74 -16.66
CA LEU A 86 -9.50 -5.37 -17.06
C LEU A 86 -9.66 -5.27 -18.59
N GLU A 87 -8.65 -4.80 -19.31
CA GLU A 87 -8.65 -4.73 -20.79
C GLU A 87 -8.50 -6.12 -21.40
N GLY A 88 -7.61 -6.96 -20.86
CA GLY A 88 -7.43 -8.35 -21.28
C GLY A 88 -8.58 -9.30 -20.90
N THR A 89 -9.57 -8.82 -20.15
CA THR A 89 -10.83 -9.53 -19.85
C THR A 89 -12.01 -9.07 -20.69
N ALA A 90 -11.85 -8.01 -21.51
CA ALA A 90 -12.89 -7.62 -22.45
C ALA A 90 -13.08 -8.74 -23.48
N PRO A 91 -14.33 -9.17 -23.77
CA PRO A 91 -14.57 -10.05 -24.90
C PRO A 91 -14.05 -9.33 -26.14
N ALA A 92 -13.16 -9.97 -26.90
CA ALA A 92 -12.72 -9.46 -28.19
C ALA A 92 -13.98 -9.13 -29.00
N SER A 93 -14.26 -7.84 -29.18
CA SER A 93 -15.43 -7.41 -29.94
C SER A 93 -15.30 -8.02 -31.35
N PRO A 94 -16.25 -8.83 -31.81
CA PRO A 94 -16.27 -9.21 -33.20
C PRO A 94 -16.50 -7.93 -34.00
N ARG A 95 -15.46 -7.43 -34.67
CA ARG A 95 -15.64 -6.41 -35.71
C ARG A 95 -16.45 -7.10 -36.82
N SER A 96 -17.72 -6.71 -36.93
CA SER A 96 -18.62 -7.08 -38.03
C SER A 96 -18.17 -6.42 -39.32
#